data_AF-A0A1C5CIV8-F1
#
_entry.id   AF-A0A1C5CIV8-F1
#
_cell.length_a   1.000
_cell.length_b   1.000
_cell.length_c   1.000
_cell.angle_alpha   90.00
_cell.angle_beta   90.00
_cell.angle_gamma   90.00
#
_symmetry.space_group_name_H-M   'P 1'
#
loop_
_entity.id
_entity.type
_entity.pdbx_description
1 polymer ?
#
loop_
_entity_poly.entity_id
_entity_poly.type
_entity_poly.pdbx_seq_one_letter_code
_entity_poly.pdbx_strand_id
1 'polypeptide(L)'
;MAEPMSAAQVISALRAEGVRVVEVGNWRTHNRNSKGAWGPVNGSMVHHTVTKGTAATVAMVRDGYASLPGPLCHGMIAKDGRVHMVGWGRANHAGGGDPRVLEQVIAESYGSRPTPPTKGNANGIDGNARFYGWECENLGNGKDPWPKAQYDAIVRVQAALCRAHDWSAKSVIGHLEWSNDKVDPRGFTMPELRADVAERLKHPASWNPNEEDPMAGITKRDIFDAVWKTDAIGGPTDAADHGTNPTWQPQSILKDMQARIRSMDKRMAAQTAAITALAGQLGTGADTETVIAAVEAAIERAAIDVDIDTTET
;
A
#
# COMPACT_ATOMS: atom_id res chain seq x y z
N MET A 1 -11.66 -22.34 16.06
CA MET A 1 -12.37 -21.96 14.82
C MET A 1 -12.19 -20.45 14.65
N ALA A 2 -12.15 -19.93 13.42
CA ALA A 2 -11.80 -18.52 13.20
C ALA A 2 -12.94 -17.57 13.57
N GLU A 3 -12.62 -16.58 14.40
CA GLU A 3 -13.55 -15.51 14.76
C GLU A 3 -13.71 -14.53 13.58
N PRO A 4 -14.92 -14.00 13.32
CA PRO A 4 -15.08 -12.98 12.30
C PRO A 4 -14.24 -11.73 12.62
N MET A 5 -13.60 -11.15 11.60
CA MET A 5 -12.88 -9.90 11.73
C MET A 5 -13.84 -8.76 12.11
N SER A 6 -13.38 -7.84 12.94
CA SER A 6 -14.03 -6.55 13.12
C SER A 6 -14.03 -5.73 11.82
N ALA A 7 -14.93 -4.75 11.73
CA ALA A 7 -14.98 -3.85 10.57
C ALA A 7 -13.67 -3.07 10.36
N ALA A 8 -12.93 -2.75 11.43
CA ALA A 8 -11.62 -2.10 11.31
C ALA A 8 -10.55 -3.06 10.74
N GLN A 9 -10.53 -4.31 11.22
CA GLN A 9 -9.59 -5.33 10.76
C GLN A 9 -9.77 -5.64 9.27
N VAL A 10 -11.01 -5.82 8.79
CA VAL A 10 -11.22 -6.09 7.35
C VAL A 10 -10.78 -4.91 6.48
N ILE A 11 -11.06 -3.66 6.88
CA ILE A 11 -10.64 -2.49 6.11
C ILE A 11 -9.12 -2.41 6.03
N SER A 12 -8.45 -2.68 7.15
CA SER A 12 -6.98 -2.74 7.19
C SER A 12 -6.43 -3.83 6.28
N ALA A 13 -6.99 -5.04 6.35
CA ALA A 13 -6.56 -6.18 5.53
C ALA A 13 -6.76 -5.92 4.02
N LEU A 14 -7.92 -5.40 3.63
CA LEU A 14 -8.23 -5.05 2.25
C LEU A 14 -7.28 -3.97 1.71
N ARG A 15 -7.06 -2.90 2.49
CA ARG A 15 -6.16 -1.82 2.07
C ARG A 15 -4.70 -2.28 1.99
N ALA A 16 -4.26 -3.17 2.89
CA ALA A 16 -2.93 -3.75 2.83
C ALA A 16 -2.70 -4.56 1.54
N GLU A 17 -3.75 -5.19 1.01
CA GLU A 17 -3.74 -5.89 -0.28
C GLU A 17 -3.95 -4.95 -1.49
N GLY A 18 -3.97 -3.63 -1.28
CA GLY A 18 -4.14 -2.63 -2.34
C GLY A 18 -5.58 -2.50 -2.86
N VAL A 19 -6.58 -3.01 -2.13
CA VAL A 19 -7.98 -2.92 -2.54
C VAL A 19 -8.49 -1.47 -2.45
N ARG A 20 -9.12 -0.99 -3.53
CA ARG A 20 -9.81 0.31 -3.56
C ARG A 20 -11.18 0.21 -2.90
N VAL A 21 -11.20 0.40 -1.59
CA VAL A 21 -12.41 0.28 -0.77
C VAL A 21 -13.29 1.54 -0.85
N VAL A 22 -14.59 1.34 -1.03
CA VAL A 22 -15.65 2.35 -0.91
C VAL A 22 -16.58 1.93 0.22
N GLU A 23 -16.85 2.83 1.15
CA GLU A 23 -17.69 2.55 2.30
C GLU A 23 -19.11 3.06 2.06
N VAL A 24 -20.12 2.19 2.14
CA VAL A 24 -21.50 2.55 1.79
C VAL A 24 -22.36 2.74 3.04
N GLY A 25 -22.70 3.99 3.35
CA GLY A 25 -23.60 4.34 4.46
C GLY A 25 -23.15 3.73 5.79
N ASN A 26 -24.07 3.05 6.46
CA ASN A 26 -23.86 2.41 7.76
C ASN A 26 -23.34 0.95 7.67
N TRP A 27 -22.62 0.57 6.61
CA TRP A 27 -22.20 -0.82 6.34
C TRP A 27 -21.60 -1.55 7.56
N ARG A 28 -20.85 -0.84 8.42
CA ARG A 28 -20.20 -1.42 9.62
C ARG A 28 -21.18 -2.05 10.62
N THR A 29 -22.42 -1.57 10.64
CA THR A 29 -23.48 -2.03 11.55
C THR A 29 -24.71 -2.55 10.80
N HIS A 30 -24.69 -2.52 9.46
CA HIS A 30 -25.76 -3.06 8.63
C HIS A 30 -25.58 -4.57 8.47
N ASN A 31 -26.43 -5.36 9.14
CA ASN A 31 -26.37 -6.81 9.13
C ASN A 31 -27.70 -7.44 9.54
N ARG A 32 -27.72 -8.78 9.56
CA ARG A 32 -28.85 -9.61 9.97
C ARG A 32 -28.52 -10.46 11.20
N ASN A 33 -27.74 -9.94 12.14
CA ASN A 33 -27.39 -10.66 13.37
C ASN A 33 -28.64 -11.06 14.19
N SER A 34 -29.75 -10.34 14.05
CA SER A 34 -31.05 -10.70 14.64
C SER A 34 -31.65 -12.01 14.10
N LYS A 35 -31.07 -12.60 13.04
CA LYS A 35 -31.47 -13.90 12.47
C LYS A 35 -30.57 -15.04 12.87
N GLY A 36 -29.55 -14.79 13.69
CA GLY A 36 -28.61 -15.79 14.16
C GLY A 36 -27.20 -15.21 14.32
N ALA A 37 -26.38 -15.91 15.08
CA ALA A 37 -24.97 -15.57 15.24
C ALA A 37 -24.26 -15.60 13.88
N TRP A 38 -23.27 -14.72 13.74
CA TRP A 38 -22.29 -14.78 12.66
C TRP A 38 -21.00 -15.32 13.23
N GLY A 39 -20.49 -16.38 12.60
CA GLY A 39 -19.29 -17.04 13.03
C GLY A 39 -19.54 -18.32 13.86
N PRO A 40 -18.47 -19.11 14.07
CA PRO A 40 -17.16 -18.90 13.47
C PRO A 40 -17.19 -19.05 11.95
N VAL A 41 -16.32 -18.29 11.28
CA VAL A 41 -16.17 -18.26 9.83
C VAL A 41 -15.11 -19.27 9.40
N ASN A 42 -15.28 -19.82 8.20
CA ASN A 42 -14.43 -20.91 7.69
C ASN A 42 -13.94 -20.66 6.26
N GLY A 43 -14.46 -19.65 5.60
CA GLY A 43 -13.99 -19.27 4.29
C GLY A 43 -14.64 -18.02 3.74
N SER A 44 -14.40 -17.81 2.45
CA SER A 44 -14.91 -16.68 1.69
C SER A 44 -15.56 -17.18 0.40
N MET A 45 -16.70 -16.60 0.07
CA MET A 45 -17.57 -17.03 -1.01
C MET A 45 -17.72 -15.94 -2.05
N VAL A 46 -17.45 -16.29 -3.30
CA VAL A 46 -17.57 -15.41 -4.46
C VAL A 46 -18.89 -15.69 -5.18
N HIS A 47 -19.61 -14.61 -5.48
CA HIS A 47 -20.91 -14.60 -6.15
C HIS A 47 -20.86 -13.72 -7.40
N HIS A 48 -21.79 -13.92 -8.33
CA HIS A 48 -22.15 -12.89 -9.30
C HIS A 48 -23.56 -12.37 -9.04
N THR A 49 -23.77 -11.08 -9.30
CA THR A 49 -25.00 -10.40 -8.90
C THR A 49 -26.19 -10.61 -9.85
N VAL A 50 -25.95 -11.01 -11.11
CA VAL A 50 -26.96 -11.00 -12.19
C VAL A 50 -27.49 -9.58 -12.43
N THR A 51 -26.59 -8.60 -12.37
CA THR A 51 -26.93 -7.17 -12.51
C THR A 51 -26.03 -6.47 -13.51
N LYS A 52 -26.35 -5.21 -13.79
CA LYS A 52 -25.51 -4.25 -14.49
C LYS A 52 -25.64 -2.88 -13.84
N GLY A 53 -24.58 -2.09 -13.92
CA GLY A 53 -24.54 -0.74 -13.37
C GLY A 53 -24.20 -0.77 -11.89
N THR A 54 -23.05 -0.19 -11.55
CA THR A 54 -22.50 -0.23 -10.19
C THR A 54 -23.45 0.35 -9.15
N ALA A 55 -24.02 1.54 -9.38
CA ALA A 55 -24.91 2.19 -8.40
C ALA A 55 -26.16 1.34 -8.09
N ALA A 56 -26.83 0.81 -9.12
CA ALA A 56 -27.99 -0.04 -8.96
C ALA A 56 -27.63 -1.37 -8.26
N THR A 57 -26.47 -1.92 -8.58
CA THR A 57 -25.96 -3.14 -7.95
C THR A 57 -25.64 -2.94 -6.47
N VAL A 58 -24.98 -1.83 -6.10
CA VAL A 58 -24.71 -1.47 -4.69
C VAL A 58 -26.02 -1.33 -3.91
N ALA A 59 -27.00 -0.62 -4.46
CA ALA A 59 -28.30 -0.44 -3.79
C ALA A 59 -28.99 -1.80 -3.56
N MET A 60 -29.04 -2.65 -4.60
CA MET A 60 -29.65 -3.96 -4.51
C MET A 60 -28.96 -4.86 -3.47
N VAL A 61 -27.63 -4.98 -3.49
CA VAL A 61 -26.94 -5.89 -2.57
C VAL A 61 -26.90 -5.35 -1.14
N ARG A 62 -27.01 -4.03 -0.95
CA ARG A 62 -27.10 -3.43 0.39
C ARG A 62 -28.50 -3.62 0.99
N ASP A 63 -29.53 -3.27 0.24
CA ASP A 63 -30.89 -3.18 0.78
C ASP A 63 -31.64 -4.52 0.63
N GLY A 64 -31.28 -5.31 -0.39
CA GLY A 64 -32.00 -6.49 -0.80
C GLY A 64 -33.36 -6.15 -1.41
N TYR A 65 -34.30 -7.09 -1.30
CA TYR A 65 -35.67 -6.93 -1.77
C TYR A 65 -36.64 -7.73 -0.89
N ALA A 66 -37.95 -7.59 -1.11
CA ALA A 66 -38.97 -8.10 -0.19
C ALA A 66 -38.82 -9.59 0.17
N SER A 67 -38.53 -10.45 -0.80
CA SER A 67 -38.31 -11.89 -0.57
C SER A 67 -36.88 -12.27 -0.18
N LEU A 68 -35.92 -11.34 -0.28
CA LEU A 68 -34.54 -11.53 0.14
C LEU A 68 -33.97 -10.23 0.76
N PRO A 69 -34.24 -9.96 2.05
CA PRO A 69 -33.77 -8.74 2.70
C PRO A 69 -32.25 -8.72 2.81
N GLY A 70 -31.68 -7.53 2.60
CA GLY A 70 -30.24 -7.29 2.68
C GLY A 70 -29.67 -7.23 4.11
N PRO A 71 -28.36 -7.06 4.24
CA PRO A 71 -27.39 -7.05 3.13
C PRO A 71 -27.23 -8.45 2.52
N LEU A 72 -27.04 -8.51 1.20
CA LEU A 72 -26.85 -9.73 0.41
C LEU A 72 -25.38 -10.15 0.31
N CYS A 73 -24.46 -9.37 0.89
CA CYS A 73 -23.03 -9.68 0.98
C CYS A 73 -22.35 -8.76 2.00
N HIS A 74 -21.07 -8.97 2.24
CA HIS A 74 -20.26 -8.05 3.03
C HIS A 74 -19.71 -6.91 2.16
N GLY A 75 -19.32 -7.23 0.93
CA GLY A 75 -18.91 -6.23 -0.05
C GLY A 75 -19.27 -6.63 -1.49
N MET A 76 -19.41 -5.60 -2.34
CA MET A 76 -19.68 -5.72 -3.76
C MET A 76 -18.47 -5.25 -4.58
N ILE A 77 -18.01 -6.06 -5.53
CA ILE A 77 -16.86 -5.78 -6.39
C ILE A 77 -17.34 -5.30 -7.77
N ALA A 78 -17.17 -4.01 -8.04
CA ALA A 78 -17.62 -3.35 -9.26
C ALA A 78 -16.73 -3.70 -10.46
N LYS A 79 -17.24 -3.48 -11.68
CA LYS A 79 -16.50 -3.71 -12.94
C LYS A 79 -15.17 -2.94 -13.03
N ASP A 80 -15.10 -1.79 -12.37
CA ASP A 80 -13.89 -0.95 -12.35
C ASP A 80 -12.87 -1.37 -11.28
N GLY A 81 -13.16 -2.40 -10.49
CA GLY A 81 -12.29 -2.92 -9.42
C GLY A 81 -12.41 -2.21 -8.07
N ARG A 82 -13.38 -1.31 -7.87
CA ARG A 82 -13.71 -0.81 -6.53
C ARG A 82 -14.51 -1.84 -5.74
N VAL A 83 -14.23 -1.93 -4.43
CA VAL A 83 -14.93 -2.82 -3.50
C VAL A 83 -15.81 -1.98 -2.57
N HIS A 84 -17.12 -2.07 -2.77
CA HIS A 84 -18.13 -1.37 -2.01
C HIS A 84 -18.54 -2.19 -0.79
N MET A 85 -18.13 -1.77 0.42
CA MET A 85 -18.57 -2.42 1.66
C MET A 85 -20.02 -2.04 1.94
N VAL A 86 -20.91 -3.02 2.05
CA VAL A 86 -22.36 -2.81 2.17
C VAL A 86 -22.96 -3.34 3.47
N GLY A 87 -22.31 -4.31 4.12
CA GLY A 87 -22.76 -4.86 5.39
C GLY A 87 -21.64 -5.57 6.14
N TRP A 88 -21.76 -5.67 7.47
CA TRP A 88 -20.75 -6.34 8.30
C TRP A 88 -21.41 -6.99 9.52
N GLY A 89 -21.24 -8.31 9.63
CA GLY A 89 -22.12 -9.18 10.43
C GLY A 89 -22.74 -10.27 9.56
N ARG A 90 -23.74 -11.00 10.07
CA ARG A 90 -24.49 -11.99 9.29
C ARG A 90 -25.13 -11.33 8.06
N ALA A 91 -24.75 -11.73 6.86
CA ALA A 91 -25.37 -11.32 5.60
C ALA A 91 -26.25 -12.44 5.00
N ASN A 92 -27.09 -12.12 4.03
CA ASN A 92 -28.01 -13.06 3.38
C ASN A 92 -27.51 -13.45 1.99
N HIS A 93 -26.47 -14.28 1.93
CA HIS A 93 -25.69 -14.51 0.71
C HIS A 93 -25.60 -16.01 0.35
N ALA A 94 -25.09 -16.84 1.27
CA ALA A 94 -24.81 -18.25 1.01
C ALA A 94 -26.06 -19.12 1.09
N GLY A 95 -26.98 -18.82 2.01
CA GLY A 95 -28.12 -19.70 2.31
C GLY A 95 -27.67 -21.10 2.77
N GLY A 96 -28.57 -22.08 2.60
CA GLY A 96 -28.27 -23.48 2.93
C GLY A 96 -27.38 -24.15 1.88
N GLY A 97 -26.40 -24.94 2.32
CA GLY A 97 -25.58 -25.75 1.41
C GLY A 97 -25.08 -27.05 2.04
N ASP A 98 -24.28 -27.79 1.29
CA ASP A 98 -23.92 -29.18 1.61
C ASP A 98 -22.93 -29.25 2.80
N PRO A 99 -23.29 -29.90 3.93
CA PRO A 99 -22.40 -30.02 5.09
C PRO A 99 -21.03 -30.63 4.77
N ARG A 100 -20.94 -31.54 3.79
CA ARG A 100 -19.66 -32.14 3.39
C ARG A 100 -18.72 -31.13 2.76
N VAL A 101 -19.27 -30.18 2.00
CA VAL A 101 -18.48 -29.07 1.45
C VAL A 101 -17.96 -28.19 2.59
N LEU A 102 -18.79 -27.90 3.60
CA LEU A 102 -18.33 -27.13 4.76
C LEU A 102 -17.19 -27.83 5.48
N GLU A 103 -17.32 -29.14 5.75
CA GLU A 103 -16.26 -29.93 6.38
C GLU A 103 -14.96 -29.91 5.57
N GLN A 104 -15.05 -30.04 4.24
CA GLN A 104 -13.89 -29.96 3.36
C GLN A 104 -13.23 -28.57 3.33
N VAL A 105 -14.01 -27.50 3.45
CA VAL A 105 -13.48 -26.13 3.53
C VAL A 105 -12.85 -25.89 4.90
N ILE A 106 -13.50 -26.31 5.99
CA ILE A 106 -12.94 -26.22 7.36
C ILE A 106 -11.59 -26.92 7.44
N ALA A 107 -11.47 -28.10 6.85
CA ALA A 107 -10.25 -28.90 6.88
C ALA A 107 -9.29 -28.61 5.72
N GLU A 108 -9.64 -27.71 4.80
CA GLU A 108 -8.92 -27.44 3.55
C GLU A 108 -8.51 -28.72 2.78
N SER A 109 -9.38 -29.74 2.83
CA SER A 109 -9.04 -31.15 2.56
C SER A 109 -9.44 -31.64 1.17
N TYR A 110 -9.77 -30.73 0.26
CA TYR A 110 -10.13 -31.07 -1.12
C TYR A 110 -8.99 -30.79 -2.11
N GLY A 111 -9.10 -31.35 -3.32
CA GLY A 111 -8.15 -31.15 -4.42
C GLY A 111 -8.36 -29.81 -5.13
N SER A 112 -8.69 -29.84 -6.42
CA SER A 112 -8.96 -28.62 -7.20
C SER A 112 -10.29 -27.94 -6.85
N ARG A 113 -11.28 -28.70 -6.37
CA ARG A 113 -12.60 -28.22 -5.93
C ARG A 113 -13.18 -29.12 -4.83
N PRO A 114 -14.11 -28.63 -4.00
CA PRO A 114 -14.90 -29.48 -3.11
C PRO A 114 -15.71 -30.53 -3.87
N THR A 115 -16.18 -31.54 -3.14
CA THR A 115 -17.10 -32.55 -3.65
C THR A 115 -18.33 -31.87 -4.28
N PRO A 116 -18.84 -32.34 -5.42
CA PRO A 116 -20.06 -31.79 -6.01
C PRO A 116 -21.19 -31.72 -4.97
N PRO A 117 -21.77 -30.53 -4.71
CA PRO A 117 -22.80 -30.37 -3.70
C PRO A 117 -24.11 -31.02 -4.13
N THR A 118 -24.98 -31.28 -3.17
CA THR A 118 -26.35 -31.71 -3.40
C THR A 118 -27.28 -30.53 -3.70
N LYS A 119 -28.48 -30.82 -4.25
CA LYS A 119 -29.57 -29.84 -4.40
C LYS A 119 -30.36 -29.73 -3.11
N GLY A 120 -30.92 -28.55 -2.86
CA GLY A 120 -31.86 -28.30 -1.78
C GLY A 120 -31.16 -27.99 -0.46
N ASN A 121 -31.51 -26.83 0.07
CA ASN A 121 -31.33 -26.45 1.48
C ASN A 121 -32.12 -27.32 2.48
N ALA A 122 -32.81 -28.38 2.05
CA ALA A 122 -33.66 -29.23 2.91
C ALA A 122 -32.88 -29.94 4.03
N ASN A 123 -31.62 -30.32 3.77
CA ASN A 123 -30.65 -30.79 4.78
C ASN A 123 -29.44 -29.85 4.87
N GLY A 124 -29.58 -28.62 4.36
CA GLY A 124 -28.48 -27.69 4.21
C GLY A 124 -28.10 -27.05 5.53
N ILE A 125 -26.80 -26.87 5.76
CA ILE A 125 -26.31 -26.07 6.88
C ILE A 125 -26.29 -24.58 6.50
N ASP A 126 -26.53 -23.70 7.47
CA ASP A 126 -26.55 -22.25 7.25
C ASP A 126 -25.15 -21.70 6.90
N GLY A 127 -24.91 -21.46 5.61
CA GLY A 127 -23.66 -20.87 5.12
C GLY A 127 -23.53 -19.38 5.46
N ASN A 128 -24.63 -18.67 5.72
CA ASN A 128 -24.59 -17.24 6.05
C ASN A 128 -23.84 -16.96 7.36
N ALA A 129 -23.80 -17.94 8.26
CA ALA A 129 -23.05 -17.87 9.50
C ALA A 129 -21.56 -18.22 9.32
N ARG A 130 -21.18 -18.87 8.20
CA ARG A 130 -19.89 -19.56 8.03
C ARG A 130 -18.94 -18.91 7.04
N PHE A 131 -19.41 -18.02 6.17
CA PHE A 131 -18.60 -17.48 5.09
C PHE A 131 -18.64 -15.95 5.03
N TYR A 132 -17.58 -15.33 4.52
CA TYR A 132 -17.62 -13.98 4.00
C TYR A 132 -18.19 -13.99 2.58
N GLY A 133 -19.39 -13.45 2.35
CA GLY A 133 -19.94 -13.26 1.00
C GLY A 133 -19.43 -12.02 0.27
N TRP A 134 -19.03 -12.18 -0.99
CA TRP A 134 -18.62 -11.12 -1.91
C TRP A 134 -19.40 -11.22 -3.22
N GLU A 135 -20.18 -10.19 -3.50
CA GLU A 135 -20.97 -10.09 -4.72
C GLU A 135 -20.19 -9.35 -5.80
N CYS A 136 -20.18 -9.86 -7.02
CA CYS A 136 -19.44 -9.20 -8.10
C CYS A 136 -20.37 -8.79 -9.23
N GLU A 137 -20.31 -7.52 -9.64
CA GLU A 137 -21.15 -6.98 -10.71
C GLU A 137 -20.92 -7.76 -12.01
N ASN A 138 -21.88 -8.59 -12.40
CA ASN A 138 -21.86 -9.37 -13.63
C ASN A 138 -23.27 -9.85 -14.02
N LEU A 139 -23.55 -9.97 -15.32
CA LEU A 139 -24.83 -10.48 -15.82
C LEU A 139 -25.07 -11.98 -15.56
N GLY A 140 -24.06 -12.75 -15.17
CA GLY A 140 -24.19 -14.18 -14.85
C GLY A 140 -24.54 -15.08 -16.05
N ASN A 141 -24.42 -14.56 -17.27
CA ASN A 141 -24.78 -15.29 -18.49
C ASN A 141 -23.61 -16.11 -19.09
N GLY A 142 -22.41 -16.03 -18.48
CA GLY A 142 -21.19 -16.67 -18.97
C GLY A 142 -20.56 -15.98 -20.20
N LYS A 143 -21.09 -14.83 -20.62
CA LYS A 143 -20.59 -14.02 -21.74
C LYS A 143 -20.13 -12.63 -21.31
N ASP A 144 -20.73 -12.08 -20.25
CA ASP A 144 -20.36 -10.80 -19.69
C ASP A 144 -18.93 -10.86 -19.13
N PRO A 145 -18.01 -10.03 -19.63
CA PRO A 145 -16.60 -10.14 -19.28
C PRO A 145 -16.36 -9.82 -17.81
N TRP A 146 -15.26 -10.37 -17.30
CA TRP A 146 -14.64 -9.99 -16.03
C TRP A 146 -13.46 -9.06 -16.34
N PRO A 147 -13.62 -7.73 -16.27
CA PRO A 147 -12.51 -6.82 -16.54
C PRO A 147 -11.34 -7.12 -15.61
N LYS A 148 -10.11 -6.96 -16.10
CA LYS A 148 -8.89 -7.24 -15.33
C LYS A 148 -8.89 -6.55 -13.96
N ALA A 149 -9.37 -5.31 -13.89
CA ALA A 149 -9.46 -4.57 -12.62
C ALA A 149 -10.44 -5.19 -11.62
N GLN A 150 -11.59 -5.72 -12.09
CA GLN A 150 -12.54 -6.44 -11.24
C GLN A 150 -11.96 -7.77 -10.78
N TYR A 151 -11.35 -8.54 -11.68
CA TYR A 151 -10.77 -9.84 -11.34
C TYR A 151 -9.58 -9.70 -10.36
N ASP A 152 -8.69 -8.73 -10.58
CA ASP A 152 -7.60 -8.42 -9.65
C ASP A 152 -8.14 -8.02 -8.25
N ALA A 153 -9.23 -7.24 -8.20
CA ALA A 153 -9.90 -6.93 -6.94
C ALA A 153 -10.49 -8.17 -6.26
N ILE A 154 -11.07 -9.11 -7.01
CA ILE A 154 -11.53 -10.41 -6.47
C ILE A 154 -10.35 -11.14 -5.81
N VAL A 155 -9.24 -11.33 -6.54
CA VAL A 155 -8.04 -12.02 -6.03
C VAL A 155 -7.51 -11.36 -4.76
N ARG A 156 -7.39 -10.02 -4.75
CA ARG A 156 -6.90 -9.24 -3.59
C ARG A 156 -7.79 -9.39 -2.37
N VAL A 157 -9.11 -9.30 -2.55
CA VAL A 157 -10.07 -9.48 -1.46
C VAL A 157 -9.95 -10.87 -0.85
N GLN A 158 -9.88 -11.91 -1.68
CA GLN A 158 -9.76 -13.28 -1.19
C GLN A 158 -8.43 -13.50 -0.47
N ALA A 159 -7.32 -13.00 -1.01
CA ALA A 159 -6.01 -13.08 -0.37
C ALA A 159 -5.96 -12.32 0.98
N ALA A 160 -6.62 -11.16 1.08
CA ALA A 160 -6.72 -10.41 2.33
C ALA A 160 -7.35 -11.24 3.44
N LEU A 161 -8.46 -11.92 3.12
CA LEU A 161 -9.16 -12.77 4.08
C LEU A 161 -8.35 -14.01 4.45
N CYS A 162 -7.77 -14.69 3.45
CA CYS A 162 -6.92 -15.84 3.70
C CYS A 162 -5.73 -15.48 4.61
N ARG A 163 -5.03 -14.38 4.31
CA ARG A 163 -3.89 -13.92 5.11
C ARG A 163 -4.29 -13.53 6.53
N ALA A 164 -5.45 -12.91 6.71
CA ALA A 164 -5.92 -12.49 8.03
C ALA A 164 -6.31 -13.67 8.94
N HIS A 165 -6.72 -14.81 8.36
CA HIS A 165 -7.16 -15.99 9.10
C HIS A 165 -6.17 -17.16 9.07
N ASP A 166 -5.01 -16.97 8.45
CA ASP A 166 -4.03 -18.03 8.17
C ASP A 166 -4.66 -19.22 7.39
N TRP A 167 -5.51 -18.90 6.42
CA TRP A 167 -6.07 -19.88 5.50
C TRP A 167 -5.25 -19.99 4.22
N SER A 168 -5.30 -21.16 3.59
CA SER A 168 -4.87 -21.30 2.21
C SER A 168 -5.95 -20.77 1.24
N ALA A 169 -5.64 -20.79 -0.06
CA ALA A 169 -6.64 -20.50 -1.09
C ALA A 169 -7.84 -21.47 -1.08
N LYS A 170 -7.75 -22.61 -0.40
CA LYS A 170 -8.86 -23.57 -0.29
C LYS A 170 -10.01 -23.09 0.59
N SER A 171 -9.83 -22.03 1.38
CA SER A 171 -10.96 -21.35 2.02
C SER A 171 -11.77 -20.47 1.07
N VAL A 172 -11.38 -20.36 -0.20
CA VAL A 172 -12.10 -19.57 -1.23
C VAL A 172 -12.96 -20.50 -2.08
N ILE A 173 -14.28 -20.30 -2.07
CA ILE A 173 -15.23 -21.11 -2.85
C ILE A 173 -16.22 -20.23 -3.64
N GLY A 174 -16.79 -20.79 -4.72
CA GLY A 174 -17.92 -20.20 -5.43
C GLY A 174 -19.25 -20.65 -4.84
N HIS A 175 -20.34 -19.91 -5.04
CA HIS A 175 -21.68 -20.36 -4.59
C HIS A 175 -22.09 -21.69 -5.23
N LEU A 176 -21.68 -21.92 -6.49
CA LEU A 176 -21.85 -23.17 -7.24
C LEU A 176 -21.13 -24.36 -6.62
N GLU A 177 -20.08 -24.12 -5.82
CA GLU A 177 -19.36 -25.17 -5.10
C GLU A 177 -20.02 -25.47 -3.74
N TRP A 178 -20.87 -24.56 -3.25
CA TRP A 178 -21.59 -24.66 -1.97
C TRP A 178 -22.94 -25.39 -2.09
N SER A 179 -23.69 -25.14 -3.17
CA SER A 179 -25.01 -25.72 -3.41
C SER A 179 -25.25 -25.96 -4.90
N ASN A 180 -25.86 -27.10 -5.25
CA ASN A 180 -26.25 -27.41 -6.63
C ASN A 180 -27.54 -26.69 -7.09
N ASP A 181 -28.11 -25.83 -6.23
CA ASP A 181 -29.15 -24.88 -6.60
C ASP A 181 -28.57 -23.59 -7.22
N LYS A 182 -27.23 -23.48 -7.24
CA LYS A 182 -26.49 -22.27 -7.60
C LYS A 182 -25.54 -22.54 -8.75
N VAL A 183 -25.34 -21.51 -9.55
CA VAL A 183 -24.54 -21.57 -10.79
C VAL A 183 -23.39 -20.58 -10.80
N ASP A 184 -23.35 -19.69 -9.81
CA ASP A 184 -22.44 -18.55 -9.73
C ASP A 184 -21.17 -18.84 -8.92
N PRO A 185 -20.02 -18.24 -9.27
CA PRO A 185 -19.80 -17.34 -10.41
C PRO A 185 -19.64 -18.11 -11.74
N ARG A 186 -19.92 -17.43 -12.86
CA ARG A 186 -19.77 -17.94 -14.23
C ARG A 186 -18.77 -17.09 -15.00
N GLY A 187 -17.91 -17.72 -15.78
CA GLY A 187 -16.89 -17.05 -16.61
C GLY A 187 -15.51 -17.60 -16.32
N PHE A 188 -14.87 -17.16 -15.23
CA PHE A 188 -13.66 -17.80 -14.70
C PHE A 188 -14.01 -19.04 -13.88
N THR A 189 -13.05 -19.94 -13.69
CA THR A 189 -13.23 -21.13 -12.86
C THR A 189 -12.69 -20.91 -11.44
N MET A 190 -13.31 -21.55 -10.45
CA MET A 190 -12.83 -21.47 -9.07
C MET A 190 -11.42 -22.05 -8.85
N PRO A 191 -10.98 -23.12 -9.55
CA PRO A 191 -9.58 -23.54 -9.53
C PRO A 191 -8.59 -22.48 -10.02
N GLU A 192 -8.91 -21.75 -11.10
CA GLU A 192 -8.08 -20.63 -11.58
C GLU A 192 -7.98 -19.53 -10.53
N LEU A 193 -9.12 -19.10 -9.97
CA LEU A 193 -9.12 -18.10 -8.90
C LEU A 193 -8.28 -18.54 -7.70
N ARG A 194 -8.40 -19.79 -7.27
CA ARG A 194 -7.60 -20.32 -6.16
C ARG A 194 -6.11 -20.37 -6.49
N ALA A 195 -5.72 -20.66 -7.72
CA ALA A 195 -4.33 -20.61 -8.14
C ALA A 195 -3.77 -19.19 -8.06
N ASP A 196 -4.52 -18.18 -8.51
CA ASP A 196 -4.11 -16.78 -8.45
C ASP A 196 -4.04 -16.24 -7.01
N VAL A 197 -4.99 -16.64 -6.15
CA VAL A 197 -4.95 -16.33 -4.72
C VAL A 197 -3.74 -17.00 -4.06
N ALA A 198 -3.48 -18.27 -4.36
CA ALA A 198 -2.32 -18.98 -3.83
C ALA A 198 -1.00 -18.34 -4.27
N GLU A 199 -0.91 -17.89 -5.52
CA GLU A 199 0.26 -17.13 -6.00
C GLU A 199 0.42 -15.83 -5.24
N ARG A 200 -0.65 -15.04 -5.11
CA ARG A 200 -0.63 -13.78 -4.37
C ARG A 200 -0.18 -13.95 -2.91
N LEU A 201 -0.61 -15.03 -2.25
CA LEU A 201 -0.24 -15.32 -0.86
C LEU A 201 1.27 -15.57 -0.66
N LYS A 202 2.01 -15.96 -1.70
CA LYS A 202 3.48 -16.13 -1.66
C LYS A 202 4.23 -14.81 -1.57
N HIS A 203 3.59 -13.70 -1.94
CA HIS A 203 4.17 -12.36 -1.94
C HIS A 203 3.65 -11.54 -0.76
N PRO A 204 4.32 -10.43 -0.39
CA PRO A 204 3.78 -9.46 0.56
C PRO A 204 2.42 -8.92 0.10
N ALA A 205 1.56 -8.50 1.03
CA ALA A 205 0.22 -7.97 0.70
C ALA A 205 0.28 -6.79 -0.27
N SER A 206 1.32 -5.96 -0.19
CA SER A 206 1.54 -4.83 -1.09
C SER A 206 1.92 -5.22 -2.52
N TRP A 207 2.16 -6.51 -2.81
CA TRP A 207 2.59 -6.96 -4.12
C TRP A 207 1.56 -6.62 -5.21
N ASN A 208 2.07 -6.03 -6.28
CA ASN A 208 1.31 -5.67 -7.46
C ASN A 208 2.11 -6.06 -8.71
N PRO A 209 1.79 -7.19 -9.37
CA PRO A 209 2.50 -7.63 -10.57
C PRO A 209 2.30 -6.71 -11.79
N ASN A 210 1.39 -5.74 -11.70
CA ASN A 210 1.10 -4.77 -12.76
C ASN A 210 1.57 -3.36 -12.40
N GLU A 211 2.30 -3.18 -11.29
CA GLU A 211 2.96 -1.91 -11.02
C GLU A 211 4.15 -1.78 -11.98
N GLU A 212 4.10 -0.80 -12.87
CA GLU A 212 5.29 -0.40 -13.62
C GLU A 212 6.29 0.09 -12.58
N ASP A 213 7.41 -0.61 -12.43
CA ASP A 213 8.54 -0.10 -11.67
C ASP A 213 9.18 1.02 -12.52
N PRO A 214 9.00 2.30 -12.16
CA PRO A 214 9.52 3.41 -12.96
C PRO A 214 11.05 3.43 -12.99
N MET A 215 11.69 2.63 -12.13
CA MET A 215 13.14 2.45 -12.07
C MET A 215 13.60 1.14 -12.71
N ALA A 216 12.69 0.35 -13.30
CA ALA A 216 13.04 -0.90 -13.98
C ALA A 216 14.05 -0.63 -15.10
N GLY A 217 15.19 -1.33 -15.06
CA GLY A 217 16.27 -1.16 -16.02
C GLY A 217 17.21 0.02 -15.73
N ILE A 218 16.93 0.85 -14.73
CA ILE A 218 17.83 1.91 -14.27
C ILE A 218 18.85 1.31 -13.30
N THR A 219 20.14 1.39 -13.66
CA THR A 219 21.23 0.93 -12.81
C THR A 219 21.55 1.93 -11.71
N LYS A 220 22.24 1.50 -10.65
CA LYS A 220 22.80 2.41 -9.64
C LYS A 220 23.70 3.48 -10.26
N ARG A 221 24.34 3.17 -11.39
CA ARG A 221 25.19 4.11 -12.12
C ARG A 221 24.36 5.19 -12.83
N ASP A 222 23.24 4.82 -13.42
CA ASP A 222 22.34 5.76 -14.08
C ASP A 222 21.77 6.75 -13.07
N ILE A 223 21.39 6.28 -11.87
CA ILE A 223 20.98 7.15 -10.77
C ILE A 223 22.13 8.06 -10.34
N PHE A 224 23.34 7.52 -10.16
CA PHE A 224 24.50 8.33 -9.80
C PHE A 224 24.75 9.43 -10.84
N ASP A 225 24.73 9.11 -12.12
CA ASP A 225 25.02 10.07 -13.19
C ASP A 225 23.92 11.14 -13.27
N ALA A 226 22.64 10.74 -13.17
CA ALA A 226 21.51 11.68 -13.17
C ALA A 226 21.53 12.64 -11.97
N VAL A 227 21.93 12.17 -10.79
CA VAL A 227 21.99 13.00 -9.58
C VAL A 227 23.26 13.84 -9.54
N TRP A 228 24.43 13.24 -9.77
CA TRP A 228 25.71 13.87 -9.47
C TRP A 228 26.37 14.58 -10.65
N LYS A 229 26.01 14.22 -11.88
CA LYS A 229 26.65 14.76 -13.09
C LYS A 229 25.73 15.63 -13.94
N THR A 230 24.45 15.73 -13.60
CA THR A 230 23.55 16.67 -14.29
C THR A 230 23.98 18.11 -14.00
N ASP A 231 24.28 18.85 -15.07
CA ASP A 231 24.82 20.21 -15.01
C ASP A 231 23.69 21.25 -15.07
N ALA A 232 23.01 21.44 -13.95
CA ALA A 232 21.77 22.23 -13.91
C ALA A 232 21.58 23.07 -12.64
N ILE A 233 22.47 22.96 -11.66
CA ILE A 233 22.38 23.74 -10.42
C ILE A 233 23.09 25.08 -10.66
N GLY A 234 22.56 26.20 -10.17
CA GLY A 234 23.26 27.48 -10.27
C GLY A 234 24.68 27.40 -9.68
N GLY A 235 25.69 27.73 -10.48
CA GLY A 235 27.09 27.77 -10.03
C GLY A 235 27.41 29.08 -9.28
N PRO A 236 28.53 29.14 -8.54
CA PRO A 236 28.97 30.36 -7.87
C PRO A 236 29.17 31.51 -8.87
N THR A 237 28.67 32.70 -8.54
CA THR A 237 28.76 33.88 -9.43
C THR A 237 30.19 34.42 -9.59
N ASP A 238 31.07 34.08 -8.64
CA ASP A 238 32.48 34.45 -8.64
C ASP A 238 33.39 33.37 -9.29
N ALA A 239 32.81 32.27 -9.78
CA ALA A 239 33.56 31.24 -10.46
C ALA A 239 34.12 31.77 -11.80
N ALA A 240 35.37 31.40 -12.12
CA ALA A 240 36.06 31.91 -13.30
C ALA A 240 35.36 31.56 -14.62
N ASP A 241 34.63 30.46 -14.65
CA ASP A 241 33.85 29.98 -15.78
C ASP A 241 32.39 30.45 -15.77
N HIS A 242 31.93 31.20 -14.76
CA HIS A 242 30.52 31.60 -14.62
C HIS A 242 29.95 32.28 -15.88
N GLY A 243 30.76 33.11 -16.55
CA GLY A 243 30.36 33.78 -17.80
C GLY A 243 30.17 32.85 -19.00
N THR A 244 30.72 31.63 -18.95
CA THR A 244 30.60 30.60 -19.99
C THR A 244 29.77 29.40 -19.56
N ASN A 245 29.67 29.15 -18.26
CA ASN A 245 28.87 28.10 -17.66
C ASN A 245 28.25 28.58 -16.34
N PRO A 246 27.01 29.11 -16.38
CA PRO A 246 26.34 29.61 -15.18
C PRO A 246 25.78 28.50 -14.28
N THR A 247 25.78 27.25 -14.75
CA THR A 247 25.25 26.08 -14.05
C THR A 247 26.32 25.03 -13.83
N TRP A 248 26.36 24.42 -12.66
CA TRP A 248 27.33 23.39 -12.30
C TRP A 248 26.65 22.08 -11.90
N GLN A 249 27.42 21.00 -12.01
CA GLN A 249 27.08 19.70 -11.46
C GLN A 249 27.16 19.76 -9.92
N PRO A 250 26.26 19.11 -9.18
CA PRO A 250 26.33 19.08 -7.71
C PRO A 250 27.68 18.58 -7.18
N GLN A 251 28.31 17.61 -7.86
CA GLN A 251 29.65 17.14 -7.46
C GLN A 251 30.74 18.22 -7.62
N SER A 252 30.60 19.13 -8.59
CA SER A 252 31.54 20.22 -8.83
C SER A 252 31.41 21.28 -7.76
N ILE A 253 30.17 21.61 -7.36
CA ILE A 253 29.88 22.51 -6.24
C ILE A 253 30.54 22.01 -4.95
N LEU A 254 30.36 20.72 -4.61
CA LEU A 254 30.97 20.14 -3.41
C LEU A 254 32.51 20.19 -3.44
N LYS A 255 33.12 19.95 -4.60
CA LYS A 255 34.58 20.02 -4.77
C LYS A 255 35.10 21.46 -4.63
N ASP A 256 34.38 22.42 -5.19
CA ASP A 256 34.71 23.84 -5.07
C ASP A 256 34.59 24.33 -3.62
N MET A 257 33.50 23.98 -2.92
CA MET A 257 33.37 24.23 -1.49
C MET A 257 34.55 23.66 -0.70
N GLN A 258 34.96 22.42 -0.98
CA GLN A 258 36.14 21.82 -0.34
C GLN A 258 37.46 22.55 -0.67
N ALA A 259 37.59 23.11 -1.87
CA ALA A 259 38.76 23.91 -2.25
C ALA A 259 38.78 25.26 -1.53
N ARG A 260 37.62 25.92 -1.42
CA ARG A 260 37.45 27.20 -0.71
C ARG A 260 37.76 27.05 0.78
N ILE A 261 37.22 26.02 1.44
CA ILE A 261 37.51 25.70 2.85
C ILE A 261 39.02 25.53 3.05
N ARG A 262 39.69 24.73 2.20
CA ARG A 262 41.15 24.55 2.30
C ARG A 262 41.94 25.84 2.02
N SER A 263 41.41 26.76 1.22
CA SER A 263 42.02 28.07 1.03
C SER A 263 41.88 28.95 2.27
N MET A 264 40.71 28.92 2.92
CA MET A 264 40.47 29.61 4.19
C MET A 264 41.42 29.12 5.28
N ASP A 265 41.56 27.81 5.46
CA ASP A 265 42.49 27.22 6.44
C ASP A 265 43.94 27.72 6.25
N LYS A 266 44.40 27.81 4.99
CA LYS A 266 45.74 28.34 4.66
C LYS A 266 45.86 29.83 5.01
N ARG A 267 44.83 30.63 4.74
CA ARG A 267 44.83 32.07 5.06
C ARG A 267 44.84 32.27 6.57
N MET A 268 44.07 31.48 7.32
CA MET A 268 44.09 31.49 8.79
C MET A 268 45.48 31.13 9.32
N ALA A 269 46.10 30.07 8.82
CA ALA A 269 47.46 29.69 9.22
C ALA A 269 48.50 30.79 8.90
N ALA A 270 48.38 31.44 7.74
CA ALA A 270 49.25 32.55 7.36
C ALA A 270 49.05 33.79 8.26
N GLN A 271 47.80 34.10 8.63
CA GLN A 271 47.49 35.16 9.60
C GLN A 271 48.10 34.85 10.96
N THR A 272 47.93 33.63 11.48
CA THR A 272 48.59 33.18 12.73
C THR A 272 50.10 33.36 12.67
N ALA A 273 50.75 32.95 11.56
CA ALA A 273 52.19 33.10 11.40
C ALA A 273 52.64 34.58 11.35
N ALA A 274 51.88 35.44 10.67
CA ALA A 274 52.17 36.88 10.61
C ALA A 274 52.05 37.54 11.99
N ILE A 275 51.03 37.15 12.77
CA ILE A 275 50.83 37.61 14.16
C ILE A 275 52.02 37.20 15.03
N THR A 276 52.43 35.93 14.97
CA THR A 276 53.60 35.45 15.71
C THR A 276 54.87 36.20 15.33
N ALA A 277 55.07 36.50 14.05
CA ALA A 277 56.22 37.27 13.57
C ALA A 277 56.19 38.72 14.09
N LEU A 278 55.03 39.38 14.07
CA LEU A 278 54.86 40.73 14.63
C LEU A 278 55.11 40.77 16.14
N ALA A 279 54.60 39.79 16.88
CA ALA A 279 54.86 39.66 18.31
C ALA A 279 56.37 39.51 18.60
N GLY A 280 57.11 38.81 17.74
CA GLY A 280 58.56 38.65 17.85
C GLY A 280 59.40 39.91 17.54
N GLN A 281 58.83 40.94 16.91
CA GLN A 281 59.53 42.21 16.62
C GLN A 281 59.47 43.23 17.75
N LEU A 282 58.65 42.97 18.76
CA LEU A 282 58.56 43.75 19.98
C LEU A 282 59.82 43.52 20.84
N GLY A 283 60.71 44.51 20.91
CA GLY A 283 61.97 44.42 21.66
C GLY A 283 61.80 44.20 23.17
N THR A 284 62.89 44.03 23.91
CA THR A 284 62.99 43.57 25.32
C THR A 284 62.33 44.46 26.40
N GLY A 285 61.40 45.34 26.05
CA GLY A 285 60.57 46.12 26.97
C GLY A 285 59.10 46.24 26.55
N ALA A 286 58.69 45.54 25.49
CA ALA A 286 57.29 45.49 25.08
C ALA A 286 56.58 44.32 25.76
N ASP A 287 55.41 44.60 26.31
CA ASP A 287 54.54 43.60 26.94
C ASP A 287 53.91 42.71 25.85
N THR A 288 54.65 41.68 25.48
CA THR A 288 54.26 40.68 24.48
C THR A 288 52.99 39.93 24.87
N GLU A 289 52.69 39.81 26.17
CA GLU A 289 51.45 39.20 26.67
C GLU A 289 50.23 40.05 26.31
N THR A 290 50.33 41.37 26.50
CA THR A 290 49.27 42.31 26.11
C THR A 290 49.05 42.35 24.60
N VAL A 291 50.11 42.24 23.78
CA VAL A 291 49.95 42.26 22.31
C VAL A 291 49.33 40.96 21.78
N ILE A 292 49.75 39.81 22.30
CA ILE A 292 49.12 38.53 21.93
C ILE A 292 47.64 38.55 22.33
N ALA A 293 47.31 38.95 23.56
CA ALA A 293 45.93 39.04 24.03
C ALA A 293 45.07 40.02 23.21
N ALA A 294 45.64 41.18 22.82
CA ALA A 294 44.93 42.15 21.98
C ALA A 294 44.65 41.60 20.56
N VAL A 295 45.57 40.81 20.00
CA VAL A 295 45.40 40.19 18.69
C VAL A 295 44.40 39.03 18.75
N GLU A 296 44.46 38.18 19.77
CA GLU A 296 43.47 37.12 19.99
C GLU A 296 42.06 37.70 20.15
N ALA A 297 41.91 38.76 20.95
CA ALA A 297 40.62 39.47 21.12
C ALA A 297 40.16 40.22 19.86
N ALA A 298 41.07 40.57 18.95
CA ALA A 298 40.72 41.15 17.65
C ALA A 298 40.27 40.07 16.66
N ILE A 299 40.91 38.89 16.66
CA ILE A 299 40.48 37.72 15.87
C ILE A 299 39.11 37.24 16.33
N GLU A 300 38.89 37.11 17.64
CA GLU A 300 37.61 36.65 18.20
C GLU A 300 36.45 37.59 17.82
N ARG A 301 36.66 38.92 17.91
CA ARG A 301 35.68 39.90 17.45
C ARG A 301 35.41 39.82 15.95
N ALA A 302 36.44 39.69 15.12
CA ALA A 302 36.28 39.57 13.68
C ALA A 302 35.57 38.27 13.27
N ALA A 303 35.79 37.17 13.98
CA ALA A 303 35.11 35.90 13.75
C ALA A 303 33.61 35.99 14.09
N ILE A 304 33.24 36.73 15.14
CA ILE A 304 31.84 36.96 15.53
C ILE A 304 31.09 37.81 14.49
N ASP A 305 31.72 38.85 13.92
CA ASP A 305 31.08 39.68 12.88
C ASP A 305 30.77 38.90 11.58
N VAL A 306 31.62 37.94 11.20
CA VAL A 306 31.40 37.10 10.01
C VAL A 306 30.20 36.15 10.16
N ASP A 307 29.88 35.73 11.40
CA ASP A 307 28.73 34.86 11.67
C ASP A 307 27.38 35.63 11.60
N ILE A 308 27.41 36.94 11.83
CA ILE A 308 26.21 37.80 11.86
C ILE A 308 25.81 38.26 10.44
N ASP A 309 26.77 38.35 9.51
CA ASP A 309 26.56 38.85 8.13
C ASP A 309 25.91 37.81 7.18
N THR A 310 25.34 36.73 7.71
CA THR A 310 24.60 35.71 6.94
C THR A 310 23.10 35.99 6.83
N THR A 311 22.62 37.16 7.27
CA THR A 311 21.18 37.48 7.35
C THR A 311 20.69 38.68 6.55
N GLU A 312 21.37 39.08 5.47
CA GLU A 312 20.77 39.96 4.45
C GLU A 312 21.07 39.50 3.02
N THR A 313 20.20 38.65 2.46
CA THR A 313 19.44 38.86 1.20
C THR A 313 18.56 37.66 0.86
#